data_AF-A0AAW0A6Y2-F1
#
_entry.id   AF-A0AAW0A6Y2-F1
#
_cell.length_a   1.000
_cell.length_b   1.000
_cell.length_c   1.000
_cell.angle_alpha   90.00
_cell.angle_beta   90.00
_cell.angle_gamma   90.00
#
_symmetry.space_group_name_H-M   'P 1'
#
loop_
_entity.id
_entity.type
_entity.pdbx_description
1 polymer ?
#
loop_
_entity_poly.entity_id
_entity_poly.type
_entity_poly.pdbx_seq_one_letter_code
_entity_poly.pdbx_strand_id
1 'polypeptide(L)'
;MRVPTQVDLVLPPTEAFFKPGGPRGVVPPLFGQKSARWPDVFALVQQPKLCWEVWGPKSVDRYRDVNEIWTSWIDGDAVFNAAGTQTGKKPPLKFVEQYLHNRWRTSDDQKHWSRYREIPEWIEREANRRGVAPSIIVTELEGMRVVNDVMNWLRKEIEVLRKAAAKTASNQVRNSIVEPSCCCLAAINCRLMQRRLHLRRVPTLNLRR
;
A
#
# COMPACT_ATOMS: atom_id res chain seq x y z
N MET A 1 -0.60 21.50 15.92
CA MET A 1 -0.92 21.71 14.49
C MET A 1 0.40 21.96 13.76
N ARG A 2 0.72 21.17 12.74
CA ARG A 2 1.96 21.34 11.95
C ARG A 2 1.73 22.52 11.00
N VAL A 3 2.59 23.54 11.04
CA VAL A 3 2.55 24.63 10.05
C VAL A 3 2.79 24.00 8.68
N PRO A 4 1.90 24.19 7.67
CA PRO A 4 2.13 23.65 6.35
C PRO A 4 3.42 24.25 5.79
N THR A 5 4.49 23.45 5.73
CA THR A 5 5.64 23.80 4.92
C THR A 5 5.20 23.80 3.47
N GLN A 6 5.55 24.85 2.73
CA GLN A 6 5.29 24.95 1.30
C GLN A 6 6.07 23.82 0.60
N VAL A 7 5.39 22.73 0.29
CA VAL A 7 5.96 21.58 -0.42
C VAL A 7 5.34 21.55 -1.80
N ASP A 8 6.17 21.66 -2.82
CA ASP A 8 5.72 21.66 -4.21
C ASP A 8 5.24 20.27 -4.64
N LEU A 9 4.25 20.23 -5.52
CA LEU A 9 3.82 18.99 -6.14
C LEU A 9 4.88 18.55 -7.15
N VAL A 10 5.28 17.28 -7.07
CA VAL A 10 6.19 16.69 -8.05
C VAL A 10 5.41 16.39 -9.32
N LEU A 11 5.50 17.28 -10.30
CA LEU A 11 4.82 17.13 -11.58
C LEU A 11 5.54 16.12 -12.50
N PRO A 12 4.81 15.46 -13.41
CA PRO A 12 5.42 14.63 -14.44
C PRO A 12 6.05 15.54 -15.52
N PRO A 13 6.77 14.98 -16.51
CA PRO A 13 7.28 15.76 -17.63
C PRO A 13 6.16 16.54 -18.31
N THR A 14 6.48 17.73 -18.83
CA THR A 14 5.52 18.63 -19.48
C THR A 14 4.73 17.95 -20.60
N GLU A 15 5.35 16.99 -21.28
CA GLU A 15 4.74 16.13 -22.32
C GLU A 15 3.52 15.36 -21.82
N ALA A 16 3.45 15.04 -20.52
CA ALA A 16 2.32 14.34 -19.91
C ALA A 16 0.99 15.09 -20.06
N PHE A 17 1.03 16.40 -20.29
CA PHE A 17 -0.14 17.28 -20.41
C PHE A 17 -0.56 17.55 -21.86
N PHE A 18 0.18 17.04 -22.85
CA PHE A 18 -0.12 17.23 -24.28
C PHE A 18 -0.52 15.93 -24.94
N LYS A 19 -1.28 15.99 -26.04
CA LYS A 19 -1.61 14.79 -26.84
C LYS A 19 -0.33 14.21 -27.46
N PRO A 20 -0.17 12.87 -27.52
CA PRO A 20 0.94 12.24 -28.24
C PRO A 20 0.99 12.71 -29.70
N GLY A 21 2.13 13.23 -30.15
CA GLY A 21 2.31 13.74 -31.52
C GLY A 21 1.56 15.04 -31.84
N GLY A 22 0.91 15.67 -30.86
CA GLY A 22 0.26 16.97 -31.03
C GLY A 22 1.27 18.13 -31.07
N PRO A 23 0.84 19.32 -31.52
CA PRO A 23 1.66 20.52 -31.41
C PRO A 23 2.02 20.73 -29.93
N ARG A 24 3.33 20.82 -29.65
CA ARG A 24 3.81 21.13 -28.30
C ARG A 24 3.32 22.54 -27.96
N GLY A 25 2.34 22.65 -27.07
CA GLY A 25 1.97 23.95 -26.53
C GLY A 25 3.21 24.57 -25.88
N VAL A 26 3.50 25.83 -26.21
CA VAL A 26 4.70 26.54 -25.74
C VAL A 26 4.67 26.77 -24.22
N VAL A 27 3.49 26.60 -23.59
CA VAL A 27 3.27 26.89 -22.18
C VAL A 27 2.75 25.64 -21.47
N PRO A 28 3.49 25.08 -20.49
CA PRO A 28 2.96 24.01 -19.63
C PRO A 28 1.75 24.52 -18.85
N PRO A 29 0.85 23.64 -18.38
CA PRO A 29 -0.21 24.05 -17.48
C PRO A 29 0.38 24.78 -16.27
N LEU A 30 -0.01 26.06 -16.12
CA LEU A 30 0.41 26.89 -15.01
C LEU A 30 -0.43 26.51 -13.79
N PHE A 31 0.09 25.58 -13.01
CA PHE A 31 -0.41 25.32 -11.67
C PHE A 31 -0.06 26.53 -10.80
N GLY A 32 -1.08 27.31 -10.41
CA GLY A 32 -0.89 28.45 -9.52
C GLY A 32 -0.08 28.03 -8.29
N GLN A 33 1.03 28.74 -8.03
CA GLN A 33 1.80 28.51 -6.81
C GLN A 33 0.83 28.57 -5.62
N LYS A 34 0.80 27.49 -4.82
CA LYS A 34 0.01 27.35 -3.57
C LYS A 34 -1.46 26.90 -3.72
N SER A 35 -1.99 26.68 -4.93
CA SER A 35 -3.42 26.31 -5.07
C SER A 35 -3.70 24.97 -5.75
N ALA A 36 -2.71 24.38 -6.44
CA ALA A 36 -2.95 23.14 -7.18
C ALA A 36 -3.09 21.94 -6.24
N ARG A 37 -4.17 21.17 -6.44
CA ARG A 37 -4.39 19.88 -5.78
C ARG A 37 -4.17 18.75 -6.77
N TRP A 38 -3.88 17.56 -6.27
CA TRP A 38 -3.70 16.38 -7.14
C TRP A 38 -4.86 16.13 -8.11
N PRO A 39 -6.14 16.25 -7.72
CA PRO A 39 -7.26 16.14 -8.66
C PRO A 39 -7.16 17.11 -9.85
N ASP A 40 -6.72 18.34 -9.62
CA ASP A 40 -6.57 19.35 -10.67
C ASP A 40 -5.44 18.97 -11.65
N VAL A 41 -4.34 18.41 -11.12
CA VAL A 41 -3.24 17.88 -11.93
C VAL A 41 -3.72 16.69 -12.78
N PHE A 42 -4.40 15.72 -12.16
CA PHE A 42 -4.89 14.52 -12.86
C PHE A 42 -5.87 14.85 -13.98
N ALA A 43 -6.71 15.87 -13.81
CA ALA A 43 -7.67 16.32 -14.83
C ALA A 43 -6.99 16.81 -16.12
N LEU A 44 -5.73 17.26 -16.04
CA LEU A 44 -4.96 17.78 -17.17
C LEU A 44 -4.05 16.74 -17.82
N VAL A 45 -3.88 15.56 -17.22
CA VAL A 45 -3.01 14.50 -17.75
C VAL A 45 -3.60 13.92 -19.04
N GLN A 46 -2.85 14.04 -20.14
CA GLN A 46 -3.18 13.49 -21.46
C GLN A 46 -2.36 12.24 -21.80
N GLN A 47 -1.17 12.07 -21.20
CA GLN A 47 -0.31 10.89 -21.38
C GLN A 47 -0.01 10.23 -20.02
N PRO A 48 -0.91 9.38 -19.51
CA PRO A 48 -0.76 8.77 -18.19
C PRO A 48 0.52 7.93 -18.04
N LYS A 49 1.06 7.38 -19.14
CA LYS A 49 2.30 6.58 -19.11
C LYS A 49 3.49 7.38 -18.56
N LEU A 50 3.63 8.64 -18.94
CA LEU A 50 4.73 9.50 -18.47
C LEU A 50 4.61 9.85 -16.98
N CYS A 51 3.42 9.70 -16.41
CA CYS A 51 3.20 9.87 -14.99
C CYS A 51 3.81 8.73 -14.17
N TRP A 52 3.84 7.50 -14.71
CA TRP A 52 4.36 6.34 -14.00
C TRP A 52 5.87 6.42 -13.73
N GLU A 53 6.64 6.96 -14.68
CA GLU A 53 8.09 7.13 -14.54
C GLU A 53 8.45 8.01 -13.33
N VAL A 54 7.57 8.97 -12.99
CA VAL A 54 7.78 9.89 -11.88
C VAL A 54 7.07 9.45 -10.62
N TRP A 55 5.82 8.99 -10.73
CA TRP A 55 4.94 8.71 -9.60
C TRP A 55 4.88 7.25 -9.21
N GLY A 56 5.46 6.34 -9.99
CA GLY A 56 5.42 4.92 -9.69
C GLY A 56 6.06 4.59 -8.33
N PRO A 57 5.54 3.57 -7.62
CA PRO A 57 6.14 3.10 -6.40
C PRO A 57 7.51 2.51 -6.70
N LYS A 58 8.39 2.65 -5.72
CA LYS A 58 9.64 1.89 -5.67
C LYS A 58 9.31 0.39 -5.56
N SER A 59 10.30 -0.47 -5.79
CA SER A 59 10.17 -1.90 -5.45
C SER A 59 9.84 -2.07 -3.97
N VAL A 60 9.01 -3.07 -3.64
CA VAL A 60 8.55 -3.34 -2.27
C VAL A 60 9.73 -3.49 -1.28
N ASP A 61 10.84 -4.07 -1.72
CA ASP A 61 12.05 -4.25 -0.90
C ASP A 61 12.87 -2.96 -0.69
N ARG A 62 12.52 -1.86 -1.34
CA ARG A 62 13.17 -0.55 -1.13
C ARG A 62 12.49 0.30 -0.06
N TYR A 63 11.33 -0.11 0.43
CA TYR A 63 10.69 0.54 1.56
C TYR A 63 11.32 0.03 2.85
N ARG A 64 11.56 0.94 3.80
CA ARG A 64 12.16 0.63 5.09
C ARG A 64 11.24 -0.23 5.96
N ASP A 65 9.96 0.10 5.95
CA ASP A 65 8.96 -0.49 6.84
C ASP A 65 7.57 -0.45 6.20
N VAL A 66 6.62 -1.16 6.82
CA VAL A 66 5.22 -1.20 6.35
C VAL A 66 4.57 0.19 6.41
N ASN A 67 5.01 1.05 7.33
CA ASN A 67 4.47 2.39 7.47
C ASN A 67 4.87 3.31 6.29
N GLU A 68 6.07 3.17 5.73
CA GLU A 68 6.49 3.89 4.52
C GLU A 68 5.61 3.48 3.32
N ILE A 69 5.31 2.18 3.17
CA ILE A 69 4.38 1.71 2.14
C ILE A 69 2.99 2.31 2.37
N TRP A 70 2.46 2.24 3.58
CA TRP A 70 1.15 2.78 3.90
C TRP A 70 1.06 4.30 3.68
N THR A 71 2.11 5.03 4.06
CA THR A 71 2.21 6.48 3.85
C THR A 71 2.28 6.81 2.36
N SER A 72 3.06 6.08 1.56
CA SER A 72 3.11 6.26 0.10
C SER A 72 1.75 6.01 -0.57
N TRP A 73 0.95 5.09 -0.02
CA TRP A 73 -0.38 4.76 -0.51
C TRP A 73 -1.40 5.88 -0.27
N ILE A 74 -1.46 6.41 0.96
CA ILE A 74 -2.47 7.38 1.40
C ILE A 74 -2.05 8.83 1.19
N ASP A 75 -0.80 9.16 1.51
CA ASP A 75 -0.30 10.52 1.52
C ASP A 75 0.58 10.83 0.30
N GLY A 76 1.25 9.82 -0.26
CA GLY A 76 2.24 9.96 -1.32
C GLY A 76 3.66 10.13 -0.79
N ASP A 77 4.65 9.95 -1.67
CA ASP A 77 6.06 9.99 -1.30
C ASP A 77 6.60 11.41 -1.19
N ALA A 78 7.36 11.68 -0.11
CA ALA A 78 8.17 12.88 -0.02
C ALA A 78 9.44 12.75 -0.89
N VAL A 79 9.80 13.81 -1.60
CA VAL A 79 11.04 13.92 -2.37
C VAL A 79 11.97 14.88 -1.64
N PHE A 80 13.21 14.46 -1.45
CA PHE A 80 14.24 15.19 -0.71
C PHE A 80 15.42 15.51 -1.62
N ASN A 81 16.04 16.68 -1.42
CA ASN A 81 17.32 17.02 -2.04
C ASN A 81 18.49 16.36 -1.30
N ALA A 82 19.71 16.56 -1.82
CA ALA A 82 20.94 16.04 -1.21
C ALA A 82 21.19 16.56 0.22
N ALA A 83 20.63 17.71 0.58
CA ALA A 83 20.70 18.28 1.92
C ALA A 83 19.63 17.74 2.88
N GLY A 84 18.81 16.77 2.45
CA GLY A 84 17.73 16.19 3.26
C GLY A 84 16.52 17.09 3.45
N THR A 85 16.44 18.22 2.72
CA THR A 85 15.27 19.10 2.74
C THR A 85 14.21 18.58 1.79
N GLN A 86 12.96 18.50 2.24
CA GLN A 86 11.85 18.11 1.40
C GLN A 86 11.61 19.17 0.32
N THR A 87 11.82 18.80 -0.94
CA THR A 87 11.63 19.68 -2.10
C THR A 87 10.30 19.45 -2.79
N GLY A 88 9.67 18.29 -2.57
CA GLY A 88 8.38 18.03 -3.16
C GLY A 88 7.64 16.86 -2.54
N LYS A 89 6.42 16.65 -3.03
CA LYS A 89 5.58 15.52 -2.69
C LYS A 89 5.02 14.91 -3.96
N LYS A 90 5.05 13.58 -4.07
CA LYS A 90 4.37 12.79 -5.11
C LYS A 90 2.90 12.58 -4.73
N PRO A 91 2.01 12.23 -5.68
CA PRO A 91 0.63 11.95 -5.33
C PRO A 91 0.48 10.71 -4.45
N PRO A 92 -0.60 10.63 -3.65
CA PRO A 92 -1.06 9.37 -3.10
C PRO A 92 -1.22 8.32 -4.20
N LEU A 93 -0.58 7.17 -4.05
CA LEU A 93 -0.64 6.11 -5.05
C LEU A 93 -2.06 5.55 -5.22
N LYS A 94 -2.87 5.61 -4.17
CA LYS A 94 -4.30 5.31 -4.25
C LYS A 94 -5.03 6.22 -5.25
N PHE A 95 -4.71 7.51 -5.28
CA PHE A 95 -5.34 8.45 -6.22
C PHE A 95 -4.86 8.22 -7.65
N VAL A 96 -3.58 7.88 -7.84
CA VAL A 96 -3.06 7.52 -9.17
C VAL A 96 -3.87 6.35 -9.76
N GLU A 97 -4.14 5.31 -8.98
CA GLU A 97 -5.01 4.19 -9.40
C GLU A 97 -6.45 4.64 -9.67
N GLN A 98 -7.02 5.49 -8.82
CA GLN A 98 -8.42 5.93 -8.96
C GLN A 98 -8.64 6.82 -10.20
N TYR A 99 -7.73 7.74 -10.50
CA TYR A 99 -7.90 8.73 -11.57
C TYR A 99 -7.37 8.23 -12.92
N LEU A 100 -6.25 7.51 -12.92
CA LEU A 100 -5.61 7.06 -14.16
C LEU A 100 -5.95 5.60 -14.49
N HIS A 101 -6.55 4.85 -13.56
CA HIS A 101 -6.94 3.44 -13.72
C HIS A 101 -5.78 2.57 -14.20
N ASN A 102 -5.94 1.84 -15.29
CA ASN A 102 -4.89 1.03 -15.91
C ASN A 102 -4.19 1.75 -17.08
N ARG A 103 -4.60 2.98 -17.42
CA ARG A 103 -4.15 3.70 -18.63
C ARG A 103 -2.68 4.13 -18.60
N TRP A 104 -2.05 4.05 -17.43
CA TRP A 104 -0.68 4.48 -17.22
C TRP A 104 0.34 3.32 -17.19
N ARG A 105 -0.09 2.07 -17.34
CA ARG A 105 0.77 0.88 -17.16
C ARG A 105 1.07 0.14 -18.46
N THR A 106 2.31 -0.30 -18.62
CA THR A 106 2.67 -1.43 -19.50
C THR A 106 2.44 -2.78 -18.79
N SER A 107 2.63 -3.91 -19.49
CA SER A 107 2.47 -5.25 -18.91
C SER A 107 3.40 -5.51 -17.71
N ASP A 108 4.61 -4.97 -17.73
CA ASP A 108 5.55 -5.15 -16.62
C ASP A 108 5.24 -4.22 -15.46
N ASP A 109 4.78 -2.99 -15.74
CA ASP A 109 4.28 -2.06 -14.73
C ASP A 109 3.05 -2.63 -14.00
N GLN A 110 2.19 -3.37 -14.71
CA GLN A 110 1.06 -4.06 -14.09
C GLN A 110 1.50 -5.11 -13.08
N LYS A 111 2.54 -5.88 -13.38
CA LYS A 111 3.09 -6.86 -12.42
C LYS A 111 3.68 -6.13 -11.22
N HIS A 112 4.51 -5.11 -11.45
CA HIS A 112 5.12 -4.32 -10.37
C HIS A 112 4.06 -3.70 -9.47
N TRP A 113 3.04 -3.07 -10.06
CA TRP A 113 1.92 -2.50 -9.33
C TRP A 113 1.14 -3.54 -8.53
N SER A 114 0.84 -4.70 -9.14
CA SER A 114 0.09 -5.76 -8.48
C SER A 114 0.82 -6.26 -7.23
N ARG A 115 2.15 -6.36 -7.29
CA ARG A 115 2.96 -6.72 -6.13
C ARG A 115 2.94 -5.65 -5.05
N TYR A 116 3.02 -4.39 -5.45
CA TYR A 116 3.00 -3.27 -4.52
C TYR A 116 1.64 -3.13 -3.79
N ARG A 117 0.51 -3.20 -4.52
CA ARG A 117 -0.84 -2.98 -3.95
C ARG A 117 -1.27 -4.03 -2.93
N GLU A 118 -0.65 -5.21 -2.93
CA GLU A 118 -1.03 -6.32 -2.05
C GLU A 118 -1.01 -5.95 -0.56
N ILE A 119 0.01 -5.22 -0.11
CA ILE A 119 0.15 -4.79 1.29
C ILE A 119 -0.88 -3.71 1.66
N PRO A 120 -0.94 -2.55 1.00
CA PRO A 120 -1.87 -1.48 1.37
C PRO A 120 -3.34 -1.89 1.21
N GLU A 121 -3.71 -2.65 0.19
CA GLU A 121 -5.09 -3.12 0.05
C GLU A 121 -5.47 -4.16 1.08
N TRP A 122 -4.52 -4.97 1.53
CA TRP A 122 -4.75 -5.88 2.64
C TRP A 122 -4.97 -5.10 3.94
N ILE A 123 -4.18 -4.05 4.19
CA ILE A 123 -4.36 -3.14 5.34
C ILE A 123 -5.78 -2.56 5.34
N GLU A 124 -6.23 -1.98 4.22
CA GLU A 124 -7.59 -1.44 4.10
C GLU A 124 -8.66 -2.49 4.34
N ARG A 125 -8.53 -3.65 3.70
CA ARG A 125 -9.50 -4.74 3.84
C ARG A 125 -9.60 -5.22 5.28
N GLU A 126 -8.46 -5.41 5.93
CA GLU A 126 -8.41 -5.96 7.28
C GLU A 126 -8.86 -4.95 8.34
N ALA A 127 -8.51 -3.67 8.15
CA ALA A 127 -9.03 -2.56 8.95
C ALA A 127 -10.55 -2.51 8.88
N ASN A 128 -11.12 -2.55 7.66
CA ASN A 128 -12.56 -2.55 7.44
C ASN A 128 -13.23 -3.81 8.02
N ARG A 129 -12.63 -5.00 7.83
CA ARG A 129 -13.16 -6.27 8.32
C ARG A 129 -13.24 -6.32 9.84
N ARG A 130 -12.26 -5.74 10.53
CA ARG A 130 -12.18 -5.74 12.00
C ARG A 130 -12.79 -4.49 12.64
N GLY A 131 -13.14 -3.46 11.86
CA GLY A 131 -13.61 -2.17 12.36
C GLY A 131 -12.54 -1.41 13.17
N VAL A 132 -11.26 -1.56 12.81
CA VAL A 132 -10.13 -0.91 13.51
C VAL A 132 -9.42 0.09 12.61
N ALA A 133 -8.66 1.01 13.20
CA ALA A 133 -7.85 1.94 12.44
C ALA A 133 -6.74 1.22 11.63
N PRO A 134 -6.45 1.64 10.38
CA PRO A 134 -5.37 1.04 9.58
C PRO A 134 -4.00 1.03 10.25
N SER A 135 -3.71 2.01 11.12
CA SER A 135 -2.47 2.07 11.90
C SER A 135 -2.26 0.84 12.80
N ILE A 136 -3.34 0.27 13.36
CA ILE A 136 -3.27 -0.97 14.16
C ILE A 136 -2.80 -2.13 13.29
N ILE A 137 -3.37 -2.25 12.09
CA ILE A 137 -3.01 -3.30 11.13
C ILE A 137 -1.58 -3.13 10.63
N VAL A 138 -1.14 -1.88 10.38
CA VAL A 138 0.26 -1.55 10.05
C VAL A 138 1.21 -2.02 11.15
N THR A 139 0.90 -1.72 12.42
CA THR A 139 1.72 -2.17 13.56
C THR A 139 1.78 -3.69 13.67
N GLU A 140 0.66 -4.39 13.45
CA GLU A 140 0.64 -5.86 13.44
C GLU A 140 1.53 -6.44 12.32
N LEU A 141 1.41 -5.91 11.10
CA LEU A 141 2.21 -6.33 9.95
C LEU A 141 3.69 -6.07 10.15
N GLU A 142 4.05 -4.92 10.72
CA GLU A 142 5.43 -4.60 11.04
C GLU A 142 5.98 -5.59 12.08
N GLY A 143 5.18 -5.95 13.08
CA GLY A 143 5.51 -7.02 14.04
C GLY A 143 5.76 -8.38 13.38
N MET A 144 5.03 -8.71 12.29
CA MET A 144 5.28 -9.93 11.50
C MET A 144 6.54 -9.82 10.64
N ARG A 145 6.79 -8.64 10.04
CA ARG A 145 7.97 -8.38 9.20
C ARG A 145 9.26 -8.57 9.98
N VAL A 146 9.35 -7.98 11.18
CA VAL A 146 10.57 -8.02 12.03
C VAL A 146 11.03 -9.45 12.34
N VAL A 147 10.12 -10.44 12.32
CA VAL A 147 10.48 -11.85 12.55
C VAL A 147 11.31 -12.44 11.41
N ASN A 148 11.12 -11.98 10.17
CA ASN A 148 11.78 -12.55 8.98
C ASN A 148 12.60 -11.52 8.19
N ASP A 149 12.60 -10.24 8.61
CA ASP A 149 13.30 -9.06 8.05
C ASP A 149 13.19 -8.84 6.53
N VAL A 150 12.26 -9.52 5.86
CA VAL A 150 12.10 -9.44 4.40
C VAL A 150 10.69 -9.00 4.04
N MET A 151 10.55 -7.85 3.38
CA MET A 151 9.25 -7.33 2.93
C MET A 151 8.56 -8.25 1.92
N ASN A 152 9.33 -8.85 1.00
CA ASN A 152 8.81 -9.85 0.08
C ASN A 152 8.28 -11.12 0.77
N TRP A 153 8.77 -11.45 1.97
CA TRP A 153 8.20 -12.55 2.77
C TRP A 153 6.82 -12.17 3.30
N LEU A 154 6.67 -10.96 3.86
CA LEU A 154 5.40 -10.45 4.35
C LEU A 154 4.32 -10.47 3.27
N ARG A 155 4.69 -10.07 2.05
CA ARG A 155 3.83 -10.14 0.86
C ARG A 155 3.36 -11.57 0.58
N LYS A 156 4.28 -12.54 0.55
CA LYS A 156 3.92 -13.95 0.32
C LYS A 156 3.01 -14.50 1.42
N GLU A 157 3.27 -14.13 2.67
CA GLU A 157 2.43 -14.54 3.80
C GLU A 157 1.02 -13.97 3.69
N ILE A 158 0.88 -12.69 3.32
CA ILE A 158 -0.42 -12.06 3.04
C ILE A 158 -1.19 -12.84 1.96
N GLU A 159 -0.51 -13.25 0.89
CA GLU A 159 -1.14 -14.02 -0.18
C GLU A 159 -1.62 -15.41 0.30
N VAL A 160 -0.83 -16.08 1.14
CA VAL A 160 -1.23 -17.35 1.79
C VAL A 160 -2.47 -17.14 2.67
N LEU A 161 -2.47 -16.09 3.50
CA LEU A 161 -3.61 -15.76 4.37
C LEU A 161 -4.88 -15.46 3.56
N ARG A 162 -4.76 -14.76 2.43
CA ARG A 162 -5.89 -14.49 1.53
C ARG A 162 -6.47 -15.77 0.94
N LYS A 163 -5.62 -16.67 0.45
CA LYS A 163 -6.06 -17.97 -0.10
C LYS A 163 -6.72 -18.83 0.98
N ALA A 164 -6.18 -18.84 2.19
CA ALA A 164 -6.77 -19.55 3.32
C ALA A 164 -8.17 -19.00 3.66
N ALA A 165 -8.30 -17.68 3.75
CA ALA A 165 -9.59 -17.03 4.01
C ALA A 165 -10.63 -17.30 2.90
N ALA A 166 -10.22 -17.24 1.63
CA ALA A 166 -11.11 -17.53 0.50
C ALA A 166 -11.59 -18.99 0.49
N LYS A 167 -10.70 -19.94 0.80
CA LYS A 167 -11.06 -21.36 0.92
C LYS A 167 -12.05 -21.60 2.06
N THR A 168 -11.85 -20.95 3.21
CA THR A 168 -12.78 -21.05 4.34
C THR A 168 -14.15 -20.45 4.00
N ALA A 169 -14.19 -19.29 3.34
CA ALA A 169 -15.45 -18.68 2.91
C ALA A 169 -16.19 -19.56 1.88
N SER A 170 -15.48 -20.13 0.90
CA SER A 170 -16.04 -21.07 -0.08
C SER A 170 -16.60 -22.34 0.58
N ASN A 171 -15.87 -22.90 1.55
CA ASN A 171 -16.35 -24.04 2.33
C ASN A 171 -17.53 -23.69 3.23
N GLN A 172 -17.59 -22.48 3.78
CA GLN A 172 -18.70 -22.02 4.60
C GLN A 172 -19.97 -21.85 3.76
N VAL A 173 -19.88 -21.25 2.56
CA VAL A 173 -21.00 -21.14 1.61
C VAL A 173 -21.49 -22.52 1.18
N ARG A 174 -20.57 -23.45 0.89
CA ARG A 174 -20.90 -24.83 0.51
C ARG A 174 -21.54 -25.62 1.65
N ASN A 175 -21.12 -25.39 2.89
CA ASN A 175 -21.69 -26.04 4.07
C ASN A 175 -22.99 -25.36 4.54
N SER A 176 -23.23 -24.07 4.29
CA SER A 176 -24.52 -23.42 4.59
C SER A 176 -25.66 -23.81 3.63
N ILE A 177 -25.36 -24.60 2.58
CA ILE A 177 -26.37 -25.30 1.76
C ILE A 177 -26.77 -26.64 2.41
N VAL A 178 -26.03 -27.10 3.43
CA VAL A 178 -26.32 -28.30 4.23
C VAL A 178 -26.29 -27.90 5.71
N GLU A 179 -27.42 -27.37 6.18
CA GLU A 179 -27.78 -27.02 7.57
C GLU A 179 -27.24 -25.70 8.18
N PRO A 180 -28.11 -24.95 8.90
CA PRO A 180 -27.71 -23.78 9.68
C PRO A 180 -27.42 -24.19 11.13
N SER A 181 -26.18 -24.07 11.60
CA SER A 181 -25.94 -24.00 13.05
C SER A 181 -24.71 -23.19 13.41
N CYS A 182 -24.93 -22.22 14.29
CA CYS A 182 -23.98 -21.32 14.92
C CYS A 182 -22.81 -22.07 15.56
N CYS A 183 -21.56 -21.58 15.42
CA CYS A 183 -20.48 -21.54 16.45
C CYS A 183 -19.03 -21.33 15.92
N CYS A 184 -18.78 -21.30 14.61
CA CYS A 184 -17.38 -21.44 14.11
C CYS A 184 -16.46 -20.19 14.26
N LEU A 185 -16.98 -19.00 14.58
CA LEU A 185 -16.18 -17.77 14.62
C LEU A 185 -15.23 -17.67 15.84
N ALA A 186 -15.47 -18.42 16.92
CA ALA A 186 -14.59 -18.44 18.10
C ALA A 186 -13.28 -19.22 17.89
N ALA A 187 -13.22 -20.12 16.90
CA ALA A 187 -12.07 -21.03 16.73
C ALA A 187 -10.83 -20.37 16.10
N ILE A 188 -10.99 -19.26 15.38
CA ILE A 188 -9.88 -18.59 14.66
C ILE A 188 -9.03 -17.73 15.60
N ASN A 189 -9.65 -17.01 16.54
CA ASN A 189 -8.91 -16.29 17.58
C ASN A 189 -8.13 -17.25 18.49
N CYS A 190 -8.64 -18.47 18.70
CA CYS A 190 -7.97 -19.49 19.50
C CYS A 190 -6.71 -20.05 18.82
N ARG A 191 -6.72 -20.29 17.49
CA ARG A 191 -5.54 -20.79 16.77
C ARG A 191 -4.43 -19.74 16.60
N LEU A 192 -4.77 -18.46 16.47
CA LEU A 192 -3.81 -17.35 16.46
C LEU A 192 -3.15 -17.14 17.83
N MET A 193 -3.88 -17.37 18.94
CA MET A 193 -3.29 -17.36 20.29
C MET A 193 -2.45 -18.62 20.60
N GLN A 194 -2.86 -19.80 20.13
CA GLN A 194 -2.13 -21.05 20.39
C GLN A 194 -0.78 -21.12 19.67
N ARG A 195 -0.66 -20.55 18.45
CA ARG A 195 0.65 -20.39 17.79
C ARG A 195 1.56 -19.37 18.48
N ARG A 196 0.99 -18.39 19.20
CA ARG A 196 1.73 -17.42 20.04
C ARG A 196 2.33 -18.05 21.29
N LEU A 197 1.73 -19.12 21.84
CA LEU A 197 2.23 -19.81 23.04
C LEU A 197 3.29 -20.88 22.73
N HIS A 198 3.25 -21.51 21.55
CA HIS A 198 4.25 -22.54 21.18
C HIS A 198 5.64 -21.99 20.84
N LEU A 199 5.77 -20.69 20.54
CA LEU A 199 7.05 -20.03 20.26
C LEU A 199 7.72 -19.42 21.51
N ARG A 200 7.08 -19.48 22.68
CA ARG A 200 7.70 -19.13 23.97
C ARG A 200 8.06 -20.41 24.75
N ARG A 201 8.97 -21.24 24.22
CA ARG A 201 9.74 -22.15 25.08
C ARG A 201 10.78 -21.31 25.82
N VAL A 202 10.41 -20.85 27.01
CA VAL A 202 11.34 -20.34 28.02
C VAL A 202 12.21 -21.52 28.46
N PRO A 203 13.55 -21.45 28.38
CA PRO A 203 14.39 -22.49 28.96
C PRO A 203 14.28 -22.39 30.49
N THR A 204 13.75 -23.44 31.11
CA THR A 204 13.78 -23.64 32.56
C THR A 204 15.23 -23.76 33.02
N LEU A 205 15.65 -22.81 33.86
CA LEU A 205 16.88 -22.87 34.65
C LEU A 205 16.87 -24.16 35.51
N ASN A 206 17.82 -25.07 35.24
CA ASN A 206 18.15 -26.15 36.16
C ASN A 206 19.11 -25.61 37.22
N LEU A 207 18.58 -25.32 38.41
CA LEU A 207 19.36 -25.22 39.64
C LEU A 207 19.52 -26.63 40.20
N ARG A 208 20.70 -27.26 39.99
CA ARG A 208 21.16 -28.38 40.80
C ARG A 208 22.17 -27.85 41.82
N ARG A 209 21.85 -28.02 43.11
CA ARG A 209 22.83 -28.20 44.18
C ARG A 209 22.96 -29.69 44.43
#